data_AF-A0AAE3SDN4-F1
#
_entry.id   AF-A0AAE3SDN4-F1
#
_cell.length_a   1.000
_cell.length_b   1.000
_cell.length_c   1.000
_cell.angle_alpha   90.00
_cell.angle_beta   90.00
_cell.angle_gamma   90.00
#
_symmetry.space_group_name_H-M   'P 1'
#
loop_
_entity.id
_entity.type
_entity.pdbx_description
1 polymer ?
#
loop_
_entity_poly.entity_id
_entity_poly.type
_entity_poly.pdbx_seq_one_letter_code
_entity_poly.pdbx_strand_id
1 'polypeptide(L)' 'MKTELEELTFLKESWLEEKKFMVFQNHKGELRAVEAHIVQVPNLTMGDKLKARVRKKGCSGREIETVYL' A
#
# COMPACT_ATOMS: atom_id res chain seq x y z
N MET A 1 7.49 17.81 5.59
CA MET A 1 7.62 16.39 5.16
C MET A 1 6.97 16.26 3.78
N LYS A 2 7.58 15.53 2.84
CA LYS A 2 7.08 15.41 1.46
C LYS A 2 6.21 14.15 1.33
N THR A 3 5.01 14.32 0.83
CA THR A 3 4.07 13.23 0.52
C THR A 3 4.00 13.10 -0.99
N GLU A 4 4.04 11.87 -1.50
CA GLU A 4 4.02 11.59 -2.95
C GLU A 4 2.86 10.66 -3.28
N LEU A 5 2.33 10.78 -4.49
CA LEU A 5 1.34 9.86 -5.03
C LEU A 5 2.08 8.77 -5.80
N GLU A 6 1.90 7.52 -5.38
CA GLU A 6 2.44 6.34 -6.07
C GLU A 6 1.28 5.52 -6.66
N GLU A 7 1.41 5.08 -7.92
CA GLU A 7 0.57 4.00 -8.44
C GLU A 7 1.10 2.66 -7.90
N LEU A 8 0.18 1.88 -7.34
CA LEU A 8 0.45 0.62 -6.69
C LEU A 8 -0.45 -0.46 -7.32
N THR A 9 0.11 -1.64 -7.54
CA THR A 9 -0.60 -2.84 -7.98
C THR A 9 -0.81 -3.75 -6.78
N PHE A 10 -2.05 -4.14 -6.52
CA PHE A 10 -2.37 -5.09 -5.46
C PHE A 10 -1.89 -6.49 -5.82
N LEU A 11 -1.15 -7.11 -4.91
CA LEU A 11 -0.61 -8.45 -5.10
C LEU A 11 -1.39 -9.50 -4.30
N LYS A 12 -1.51 -9.28 -2.99
CA LYS A 12 -2.12 -10.25 -2.08
C LYS A 12 -2.46 -9.66 -0.73
N GLU A 13 -3.26 -10.42 -0.01
CA GLU A 13 -3.45 -10.26 1.43
C GLU A 13 -2.40 -11.07 2.18
N SER A 14 -1.95 -10.58 3.34
CA SER A 14 -1.05 -11.29 4.24
C SER A 14 -1.53 -11.12 5.67
N TRP A 15 -1.20 -12.08 6.53
CA TRP A 15 -1.49 -12.03 7.95
C TRP A 15 -0.19 -12.02 8.73
N LEU A 16 -0.12 -11.17 9.75
CA LEU A 16 0.93 -11.20 10.76
C LEU A 16 0.25 -11.12 12.12
N GLU A 17 0.41 -12.18 12.90
CA GLU A 17 -0.39 -12.39 14.12
C GLU A 17 -1.89 -12.29 13.80
N GLU A 18 -2.62 -11.40 14.47
CA GLU A 18 -4.06 -11.18 14.26
C GLU A 18 -4.36 -10.02 13.30
N LYS A 19 -3.33 -9.42 12.70
CA LYS A 19 -3.47 -8.25 11.83
C LYS A 19 -3.41 -8.65 10.35
N LYS A 20 -4.40 -8.16 9.59
CA LYS A 20 -4.45 -8.31 8.13
C LYS A 20 -3.74 -7.14 7.45
N PHE A 21 -2.88 -7.46 6.49
CA PHE A 21 -2.13 -6.52 5.67
C PHE A 21 -2.45 -6.71 4.19
N MET A 22 -2.49 -5.61 3.46
CA MET A 22 -2.60 -5.56 2.00
C MET A 22 -1.21 -5.29 1.43
N VAL A 23 -0.76 -6.16 0.52
CA VAL A 23 0.57 -6.07 -0.11
C VAL A 23 0.42 -5.56 -1.53
N PHE A 24 1.21 -4.53 -1.84
CA PHE A 24 1.24 -3.87 -3.13
C PHE A 24 2.66 -3.81 -3.69
N GLN A 25 2.76 -3.52 -4.99
CA GLN A 25 4.00 -3.27 -5.69
C GLN A 25 3.90 -2.00 -6.54
N ASN A 26 4.93 -1.16 -6.54
CA ASN A 26 4.99 -0.01 -7.44
C ASN A 26 5.65 -0.37 -8.79
N HIS A 27 5.64 0.57 -9.74
CA HIS A 27 6.23 0.38 -11.08
C HIS A 27 7.75 0.07 -11.08
N LYS A 28 8.46 0.31 -9.97
CA LYS A 28 9.89 0.00 -9.82
C LYS A 28 10.13 -1.41 -9.25
N GLY A 29 9.06 -2.17 -9.02
CA GLY A 29 9.12 -3.48 -8.39
C GLY A 29 9.24 -3.43 -6.87
N GLU A 30 9.18 -2.24 -6.24
CA GLU A 30 9.31 -2.12 -4.79
C GLU A 30 8.01 -2.52 -4.09
N LEU A 31 8.13 -3.32 -3.03
CA LEU A 31 6.98 -3.76 -2.23
C LEU A 31 6.54 -2.68 -1.24
N ARG A 32 5.24 -2.67 -0.96
CA ARG A 32 4.59 -1.88 0.08
C ARG A 32 3.58 -2.75 0.80
N ALA A 33 3.44 -2.57 2.11
CA ALA A 33 2.41 -3.21 2.90
C ALA A 33 1.72 -2.17 3.78
N VAL A 34 0.42 -2.36 4.00
CA VAL A 34 -0.39 -1.49 4.86
C VAL A 34 -1.44 -2.33 5.58
N GLU A 35 -1.80 -1.97 6.81
CA GLU A 35 -2.89 -2.65 7.51
C GLU A 35 -4.22 -2.48 6.72
N ALA A 36 -5.00 -3.56 6.63
CA ALA A 36 -6.20 -3.59 5.78
C ALA A 36 -7.25 -2.53 6.16
N HIS A 37 -7.32 -2.13 7.43
CA HIS A 37 -8.25 -1.10 7.90
C HIS A 37 -7.95 0.32 7.36
N ILE A 38 -6.74 0.55 6.83
CA ILE A 38 -6.33 1.82 6.18
C ILE A 38 -6.82 1.86 4.73
N VAL A 39 -7.06 0.71 4.11
CA VAL A 39 -7.49 0.60 2.71
C VAL A 39 -8.99 0.81 2.63
N GLN A 40 -9.40 1.90 1.97
CA GLN A 40 -10.82 2.26 1.81
C GLN A 40 -11.46 1.64 0.56
N VAL A 41 -10.72 0.79 -0.15
CA VAL A 41 -11.18 0.14 -1.39
C VAL A 41 -11.64 -1.29 -1.07
N PRO A 42 -12.95 -1.58 -1.12
CA PRO A 42 -13.45 -2.93 -0.90
C PRO A 42 -13.16 -3.82 -2.12
N ASN A 43 -13.06 -5.14 -1.88
CA ASN A 43 -13.01 -6.18 -2.92
C ASN A 43 -11.84 -6.05 -3.91
N LEU A 44 -10.65 -5.68 -3.44
CA LEU A 44 -9.45 -5.69 -4.27
C LEU A 44 -9.14 -7.10 -4.81
N THR A 45 -8.92 -7.17 -6.11
CA THR A 45 -8.51 -8.37 -6.83
C THR A 45 -7.04 -8.25 -7.26
N MET A 46 -6.31 -9.36 -7.26
CA MET A 46 -4.89 -9.37 -7.62
C MET A 46 -4.68 -8.76 -9.02
N GLY A 47 -3.79 -7.79 -9.12
CA GLY A 47 -3.53 -7.03 -10.34
C GLY A 47 -4.24 -5.67 -10.39
N ASP A 48 -5.19 -5.39 -9.48
CA ASP A 48 -5.84 -4.08 -9.41
C ASP A 48 -4.82 -2.98 -9.14
N LYS A 49 -4.98 -1.87 -9.89
CA LYS A 49 -4.14 -0.68 -9.77
C LYS A 49 -4.88 0.42 -9.04
N LEU A 50 -4.16 1.11 -8.16
CA LEU A 50 -4.70 2.11 -7.26
C LEU A 50 -3.65 3.17 -6.97
N LYS A 51 -4.12 4.36 -6.60
CA LYS A 51 -3.26 5.44 -6.17
C LYS A 51 -3.13 5.42 -4.66
N ALA A 52 -1.91 5.44 -4.19
CA ALA A 52 -1.60 5.52 -2.78
C ALA A 52 -0.90 6.83 -2.47
N ARG A 53 -1.30 7.45 -1.37
CA ARG A 53 -0.55 8.52 -0.74
C ARG A 53 0.54 7.89 0.11
N VAL A 54 1.80 8.10 -0.28
CA VAL A 54 2.96 7.53 0.39
C VAL A 54 3.77 8.64 1.06
N ARG A 55 4.02 8.48 2.36
CA ARG A 55 4.85 9.39 3.15
C ARG A 55 6.23 8.77 3.40
N LYS A 56 7.29 9.54 3.17
CA LYS A 56 8.66 9.15 3.54
C LYS A 56 8.90 9.40 5.04
N LYS A 57 9.16 8.34 5.80
CA LYS A 57 9.69 8.38 7.18
C LYS A 57 11.23 8.30 7.13
N GLY A 58 11.91 9.42 7.35
CA GLY A 58 13.35 9.46 7.66
C GLY A 58 14.26 8.68 6.70
N CYS A 59 15.36 8.12 7.21
CA CYS A 59 16.45 7.56 6.39
C CYS A 59 16.07 6.36 5.50
N SER A 60 14.99 5.61 5.75
CA SER A 60 14.72 4.40 4.93
C SER A 60 13.27 3.92 4.84
N GLY A 61 12.31 4.51 5.56
CA GLY A 61 10.92 4.02 5.59
C GLY A 61 9.99 4.79 4.65
N ARG A 62 9.09 4.09 3.95
CA ARG A 62 7.93 4.69 3.27
C ARG A 62 6.65 4.04 3.81
N GLU A 63 5.68 4.85 4.22
CA GLU A 63 4.40 4.39 4.75
C GLU A 63 3.27 4.78 3.79
N ILE A 64 2.32 3.88 3.58
CA ILE A 64 1.07 4.20 2.89
C ILE A 64 0.14 4.87 3.91
N GLU A 65 -0.25 6.12 3.66
CA GLU A 65 -1.22 6.85 4.48
C GLU A 65 -2.67 6.56 4.07
N THR A 66 -2.90 6.42 2.76
CA THR A 66 -4.24 6.18 2.21
C THR A 66 -4.12 5.53 0.85
N VAL A 67 -5.02 4.60 0.56
CA VAL A 67 -5.22 3.98 -0.76
C VAL A 67 -6.59 4.40 -1.29
N TYR A 68 -6.64 4.85 -2.54
CA TYR A 68 -7.87 5.27 -3.23
C TYR A 68 -7.79 4.94 -4.72
N LEU A 69 -8.95 4.97 -5.41
CA LEU A 69 -9.06 4.77 -6.86
C LEU A 69 -8.44 5.93 -7.65
#